data_AF-A0A964US53-F1
#
_entry.id   AF-A0A964US53-F1
#
_cell.length_a   1.000
_cell.length_b   1.000
_cell.length_c   1.000
_cell.angle_alpha   90.00
_cell.angle_beta   90.00
_cell.angle_gamma   90.00
#
_symmetry.space_group_name_H-M   'P 1'
#
loop_
_entity.id
_entity.type
_entity.pdbx_description
1 polymer ?
#
loop_
_entity_poly.entity_id
_entity_poly.type
_entity_poly.pdbx_seq_one_letter_code
_entity_poly.pdbx_strand_id
1 'polypeptide(L)'
;MNKPSTESLDGVRRPQFRLDSGWDVFEEWSQSAGQIEKNAVHKALFAIADRTAFTDYEILDVTAPTRDVFVLVRKDLVLKVHLRDLDTFAIAYVGPAAAAPGLELAE
;
A
#
# COMPACT_ATOMS: atom_id res chain seq x y z
N MET A 1 -21.00 48.28 1.51
CA MET A 1 -19.75 47.61 1.91
C MET A 1 -19.98 46.11 1.91
N ASN A 2 -19.21 45.39 1.09
CA ASN A 2 -19.34 43.96 0.85
C ASN A 2 -18.74 43.16 2.02
N LYS A 3 -19.46 42.14 2.49
CA LYS A 3 -18.90 41.09 3.35
C LYS A 3 -17.99 40.22 2.48
N PRO A 4 -16.77 39.88 2.90
CA PRO A 4 -15.99 38.87 2.19
C PRO A 4 -16.67 37.52 2.37
N SER A 5 -17.06 36.90 1.27
CA SER A 5 -17.46 35.50 1.22
C SER A 5 -16.30 34.67 1.71
N THR A 6 -16.50 33.94 2.81
CA THR A 6 -15.61 32.85 3.20
C THR A 6 -15.81 31.75 2.17
N GLU A 7 -15.05 31.80 1.09
CA GLU A 7 -14.80 30.63 0.25
C GLU A 7 -14.14 29.59 1.15
N SER A 8 -14.93 28.64 1.64
CA SER A 8 -14.42 27.38 2.16
C SER A 8 -13.53 26.81 1.06
N LEU A 9 -12.22 26.81 1.31
CA LEU A 9 -11.28 26.03 0.53
C LEU A 9 -11.71 24.57 0.70
N ASP A 10 -12.52 24.08 -0.25
CA ASP A 10 -12.78 22.66 -0.45
C ASP A 10 -11.41 21.99 -0.40
N GLY A 11 -11.15 21.33 0.72
CA GLY A 11 -9.84 20.78 1.05
C GLY A 11 -9.39 19.97 -0.14
N VAL A 12 -8.19 20.28 -0.65
CA VAL A 12 -7.56 19.57 -1.77
C VAL A 12 -7.62 18.09 -1.45
N ARG A 13 -8.64 17.39 -1.95
CA ARG A 13 -8.75 15.95 -1.82
C ARG A 13 -7.59 15.42 -2.61
N ARG A 14 -6.52 15.04 -1.92
CA ARG A 14 -5.38 14.38 -2.55
C ARG A 14 -5.95 13.18 -3.31
N PRO A 15 -5.63 13.02 -4.61
CA PRO A 15 -6.14 11.89 -5.37
C PRO A 15 -5.69 10.61 -4.66
N GLN A 16 -6.66 9.84 -4.15
CA GLN A 16 -6.39 8.58 -3.46
C GLN A 16 -6.02 7.51 -4.49
N PHE A 17 -5.07 6.66 -4.13
CA PHE A 17 -4.84 5.43 -4.89
C PHE A 17 -6.02 4.49 -4.72
N ARG A 18 -6.47 3.90 -5.83
CA ARG A 18 -7.56 2.92 -5.87
C ARG A 18 -6.98 1.53 -6.15
N LEU A 19 -7.49 0.55 -5.40
CA LEU A 19 -7.19 -0.85 -5.68
C LEU A 19 -7.92 -1.27 -6.96
N ASP A 20 -7.14 -1.65 -7.97
CA ASP A 20 -7.64 -2.12 -9.27
C ASP A 20 -7.81 -3.65 -9.28
N SER A 21 -6.81 -4.39 -8.78
CA SER A 21 -6.75 -5.85 -8.86
C SER A 21 -5.94 -6.48 -7.72
N GLY A 22 -6.08 -7.79 -7.52
CA GLY A 22 -5.34 -8.54 -6.50
C GLY A 22 -6.00 -8.61 -5.12
N TRP A 23 -7.28 -8.21 -5.02
CA TRP A 23 -8.02 -8.41 -3.77
C TRP A 23 -8.12 -9.90 -3.42
N ASP A 24 -8.34 -10.74 -4.42
CA ASP A 24 -8.26 -12.21 -4.36
C ASP A 24 -6.96 -12.73 -3.72
N VAL A 25 -5.79 -12.14 -4.03
CA VAL A 25 -4.50 -12.48 -3.39
C VAL A 25 -4.53 -12.21 -1.88
N PHE A 26 -5.10 -11.06 -1.49
CA PHE A 26 -5.28 -10.74 -0.08
C PHE A 26 -6.28 -11.69 0.59
N GLU A 27 -7.41 -11.98 -0.05
CA GLU A 27 -8.43 -12.89 0.47
C GLU A 27 -7.86 -14.29 0.72
N GLU A 28 -7.14 -14.86 -0.25
CA GLU A 28 -6.50 -16.17 -0.12
C GLU A 28 -5.51 -16.21 1.04
N TRP A 29 -4.56 -15.27 1.09
CA TRP A 29 -3.61 -15.16 2.20
C TRP A 29 -4.34 -15.03 3.55
N SER A 30 -5.39 -14.22 3.59
CA SER A 30 -6.15 -13.96 4.81
C SER A 30 -6.85 -15.19 5.37
N GLN A 31 -7.09 -16.24 4.60
CA GLN A 31 -7.74 -17.46 5.11
C GLN A 31 -6.89 -18.16 6.18
N SER A 32 -5.56 -18.05 6.06
CA SER A 32 -4.60 -18.68 6.98
C SER A 32 -3.98 -17.71 7.99
N ALA A 33 -4.08 -16.40 7.76
CA ALA A 33 -3.49 -15.37 8.62
C ALA A 33 -4.28 -15.13 9.92
N GLY A 34 -3.58 -14.74 10.99
CA GLY A 34 -4.19 -14.29 12.23
C GLY A 34 -4.85 -12.92 12.11
N GLN A 35 -5.83 -12.61 12.97
CA GLN A 35 -6.54 -11.32 12.96
C GLN A 35 -5.58 -10.13 13.10
N ILE A 36 -4.51 -10.29 13.88
CA ILE A 36 -3.49 -9.26 14.10
C ILE A 36 -2.78 -8.90 12.80
N GLU A 37 -2.44 -9.89 11.97
CA GLU A 37 -1.76 -9.71 10.68
C GLU A 37 -2.72 -9.10 9.66
N LYS A 38 -3.95 -9.61 9.56
CA LYS A 38 -4.99 -9.05 8.68
C LYS A 38 -5.21 -7.56 8.96
N ASN A 39 -5.30 -7.18 10.23
CA ASN A 39 -5.45 -5.78 10.62
C ASN A 39 -4.24 -4.92 10.21
N ALA A 40 -3.05 -5.49 10.21
CA ALA A 40 -1.83 -4.80 9.81
C ALA A 40 -1.82 -4.52 8.30
N VAL A 41 -2.15 -5.54 7.50
CA VAL A 41 -2.19 -5.43 6.04
C VAL A 41 -3.30 -4.48 5.61
N HIS A 42 -4.48 -4.52 6.23
CA HIS A 42 -5.52 -3.52 5.99
C HIS A 42 -5.03 -2.10 6.25
N LYS A 43 -4.33 -1.85 7.37
CA LYS A 43 -3.75 -0.52 7.65
C LYS A 43 -2.73 -0.10 6.58
N ALA A 44 -1.88 -1.03 6.13
CA ALA A 44 -0.93 -0.75 5.06
C ALA A 44 -1.64 -0.42 3.73
N LEU A 45 -2.69 -1.17 3.36
CA LEU A 45 -3.51 -0.88 2.18
C LEU A 45 -4.19 0.49 2.25
N PHE A 46 -4.72 0.87 3.42
CA PHE A 46 -5.28 2.22 3.61
C PHE A 46 -4.20 3.30 3.50
N ALA A 47 -3.01 3.09 4.06
CA ALA A 47 -1.90 4.02 3.92
C ALA A 47 -1.42 4.14 2.47
N ILE A 48 -1.45 3.05 1.69
CA ILE A 48 -1.16 3.09 0.24
C ILE A 48 -2.23 3.91 -0.47
N ALA A 49 -3.51 3.64 -0.21
CA ALA A 49 -4.63 4.40 -0.77
C ALA A 49 -4.52 5.92 -0.46
N ASP A 50 -4.08 6.27 0.74
CA ASP A 50 -3.92 7.66 1.19
C ASP A 50 -2.57 8.30 0.79
N ARG A 51 -1.68 7.56 0.11
CA ARG A 51 -0.30 7.98 -0.25
C ARG A 51 0.61 8.25 0.94
N THR A 52 0.29 7.71 2.10
CA THR A 52 1.06 7.85 3.35
C THR A 52 1.95 6.66 3.64
N ALA A 53 1.84 5.56 2.88
CA ALA A 53 2.66 4.36 3.08
C ALA A 53 4.18 4.63 3.03
N PHE A 54 4.64 5.53 2.16
CA PHE A 54 6.06 5.92 2.08
C PHE A 54 6.58 6.67 3.32
N THR A 55 5.68 7.17 4.17
CA THR A 55 6.01 7.88 5.41
C THR A 55 5.78 6.98 6.63
N ASP A 56 4.71 6.19 6.63
CA ASP A 56 4.30 5.35 7.77
C ASP A 56 5.01 3.99 7.81
N TYR A 57 5.56 3.53 6.69
CA TYR A 57 6.13 2.19 6.55
C TYR A 57 7.53 2.24 5.93
N GLU A 58 8.33 1.23 6.30
CA GLU A 58 9.59 0.96 5.63
C GLU A 58 9.29 0.35 4.24
N ILE A 59 9.84 0.99 3.22
CA ILE A 59 9.79 0.50 1.84
C ILE A 59 11.08 -0.23 1.56
N LEU A 60 10.97 -1.50 1.22
CA LEU A 60 12.12 -2.31 0.85
C LEU A 60 12.47 -1.99 -0.61
N ASP A 61 13.67 -1.44 -0.81
CA ASP A 61 14.15 -0.99 -2.12
C ASP A 61 14.39 -2.22 -3.02
N VAL A 62 13.76 -2.23 -4.19
CA VAL A 62 13.98 -3.25 -5.21
C VAL A 62 14.43 -2.54 -6.47
N THR A 63 15.60 -2.93 -6.94
CA THR A 63 16.30 -2.35 -8.08
C THR A 63 15.37 -2.07 -9.27
N ALA A 64 15.49 -0.84 -9.78
CA ALA A 64 14.49 -0.11 -10.54
C ALA A 64 14.40 -0.45 -12.04
N PRO A 65 13.62 -1.47 -12.43
CA PRO A 65 12.71 -1.19 -13.54
C PRO A 65 11.24 -1.55 -13.26
N THR A 66 10.94 -2.24 -12.16
CA THR A 66 9.57 -2.64 -11.84
C THR A 66 8.87 -1.55 -11.03
N ARG A 67 7.64 -1.17 -11.41
CA ARG A 67 6.73 -0.33 -10.58
C ARG A 67 6.20 -1.08 -9.35
N ASP A 68 6.97 -2.04 -8.86
CA ASP A 68 6.67 -2.86 -7.71
C ASP A 68 7.21 -2.17 -6.47
N VAL A 69 6.36 -2.06 -5.44
CA VAL A 69 6.72 -1.49 -4.15
C VAL A 69 6.50 -2.56 -3.10
N PHE A 70 7.52 -2.80 -2.27
CA PHE A 70 7.46 -3.73 -1.16
C PHE A 70 7.34 -2.94 0.13
N VAL A 71 6.20 -3.07 0.79
CA VAL A 71 5.90 -2.42 2.06
C VAL A 71 6.14 -3.44 3.18
N LEU A 72 7.08 -3.15 4.08
CA LEU A 72 7.29 -3.97 5.27
C LEU A 72 6.19 -3.66 6.29
N VAL A 73 5.17 -4.53 6.35
CA VAL A 73 3.99 -4.33 7.19
C VAL A 73 4.29 -4.64 8.66
N ARG A 74 5.06 -5.71 8.91
CA ARG A 74 5.58 -6.12 10.22
C ARG A 74 6.86 -6.94 10.06
N LYS A 75 7.47 -7.31 11.18
CA LYS A 75 8.54 -8.31 11.23
C LYS A 75 8.11 -9.58 10.49
N ASP A 76 8.79 -9.88 9.40
CA ASP A 76 8.54 -11.01 8.49
C ASP A 76 7.16 -11.01 7.81
N LEU A 77 6.55 -9.84 7.59
CA LEU A 77 5.33 -9.71 6.79
C LEU A 77 5.46 -8.53 5.83
N VAL A 78 5.41 -8.81 4.54
CA VAL A 78 5.50 -7.83 3.47
C VAL A 78 4.26 -7.83 2.61
N LEU A 79 3.96 -6.66 2.08
CA LEU A 79 2.93 -6.41 1.10
C LEU A 79 3.61 -5.89 -0.17
N LYS A 80 3.50 -6.64 -1.27
CA LYS A 80 3.93 -6.19 -2.59
C LYS A 80 2.74 -5.59 -3.31
N VAL A 81 2.90 -4.36 -3.79
CA VAL A 81 1.94 -3.72 -4.68
C VAL A 81 2.59 -3.31 -5.99
N HIS A 82 1.83 -3.44 -7.08
CA HIS A 82 2.22 -2.97 -8.40
C HIS A 82 1.49 -1.65 -8.69
N LEU A 83 2.24 -0.57 -8.88
CA LEU A 83 1.68 0.73 -9.26
C LEU A 83 1.41 0.73 -10.78
N ARG A 84 0.14 0.70 -11.18
CA ARG A 84 -0.24 0.67 -12.61
C ARG A 84 -0.24 2.06 -13.22
N ASP A 85 -1.06 2.96 -12.67
CA ASP A 85 -1.25 4.34 -13.18
C ASP A 85 -1.04 5.39 -12.07
N LEU A 86 -1.36 6.65 -12.35
CA LEU A 86 -1.20 7.77 -11.42
C LEU A 86 -2.07 7.66 -10.16
N ASP A 87 -3.15 6.88 -10.21
CA ASP A 87 -4.11 6.70 -9.12
C ASP A 87 -4.55 5.25 -8.89
N THR A 88 -3.91 4.26 -9.51
CA THR A 88 -4.30 2.84 -9.35
C THR A 88 -3.12 1.96 -8.95
N PHE A 89 -3.42 0.94 -8.14
CA PHE A 89 -2.46 -0.09 -7.74
C PHE A 89 -3.12 -1.46 -7.70
N ALA A 90 -2.30 -2.50 -7.78
CA ALA A 90 -2.71 -3.88 -7.62
C ALA A 90 -1.93 -4.56 -6.49
N ILE A 91 -2.58 -5.45 -5.75
CA ILE A 91 -1.90 -6.31 -4.78
C ILE A 91 -1.25 -7.46 -5.54
N ALA A 92 0.05 -7.61 -5.42
CA ALA A 92 0.81 -8.65 -6.12
C ALA A 92 1.24 -9.80 -5.20
N TYR A 93 1.40 -9.53 -3.90
CA TYR A 93 1.78 -10.53 -2.90
C TYR A 93 1.50 -10.04 -1.48
N VAL A 94 1.08 -10.96 -0.60
CA VAL A 94 1.01 -10.74 0.85
C VAL A 94 1.58 -11.97 1.53
N GLY A 95 2.56 -11.79 2.42
CA GLY A 95 3.18 -12.91 3.12
C GLY A 95 4.59 -12.65 3.63
N PRO A 96 5.33 -13.70 4.00
CA PRO A 96 6.70 -13.59 4.51
C PRO A 96 7.67 -12.92 3.53
N ALA A 97 8.60 -12.13 4.06
CA ALA A 97 9.60 -11.45 3.24
C ALA A 97 10.47 -12.44 2.46
N ALA A 98 10.83 -13.57 3.08
CA ALA A 98 11.63 -14.63 2.47
C ALA A 98 10.95 -15.34 1.28
N ALA A 99 9.62 -15.26 1.17
CA ALA A 99 8.85 -15.88 0.09
C ALA A 99 8.34 -14.85 -0.92
N ALA A 100 8.71 -13.57 -0.77
CA ALA A 100 8.21 -12.50 -1.60
C ALA A 100 8.90 -12.48 -2.97
N PRO A 101 8.15 -12.61 -4.08
CA PRO A 101 8.73 -12.70 -5.41
C PRO A 101 9.35 -11.37 -5.85
N GLY A 102 10.65 -11.39 -6.11
CA GLY A 102 11.43 -10.22 -6.54
C GLY A 102 11.95 -9.36 -5.39
N LEU A 103 11.80 -9.78 -4.14
CA LEU A 103 12.47 -9.16 -3.01
C LEU A 103 13.79 -9.89 -2.75
N GLU A 104 14.92 -9.22 -2.99
CA GLU A 104 16.24 -9.74 -2.62
C GLU A 104 16.61 -9.14 -1.25
N LEU A 105 16.39 -9.92 -0.18
CA LEU A 105 16.92 -9.55 1.13
C LEU A 105 18.42 -9.84 1.10
N ALA A 106 19.25 -8.78 1.15
CA ALA A 106 20.68 -8.96 1.40
C ALA A 106 20.85 -9.59 2.79
N GLU A 107 21.41 -10.80 2.82
CA GLU A 107 21.74 -11.55 4.05
C GLU A 107 22.74 -10.80 4.95
#